data_AF-A0A401QJ93-F1
#
_entry.id   AF-A0A401QJ93-F1
#
_cell.length_a   1.000
_cell.length_b   1.000
_cell.length_c   1.000
_cell.angle_alpha   90.00
_cell.angle_beta   90.00
_cell.angle_gamma   90.00
#
_symmetry.space_group_name_H-M   'P 1'
#
loop_
_entity.id
_entity.type
_entity.pdbx_description
1 polymer ?
#
loop_
_entity_poly.entity_id
_entity_poly.type
_entity_poly.pdbx_seq_one_letter_code
_entity_poly.pdbx_strand_id
1 'polypeptide(L)' 'IAYSELGGKILVMSVYDFDRFSKHDAIGEIQIPMSSIDLAHVIEEWRDLESAEKEE' A
#
# COMPACT_ATOMS: atom_id res chain seq x y z
N ILE A 1 9.66 -16.43 -15.87
CA ILE A 1 9.80 -14.96 -16.03
C ILE A 1 9.69 -14.39 -14.63
N ALA A 2 10.64 -13.57 -14.18
CA ALA A 2 10.55 -12.99 -12.84
C ALA A 2 9.28 -12.14 -12.71
N TYR A 3 8.62 -12.17 -11.56
CA TYR A 3 7.48 -11.31 -11.22
C TYR A 3 6.21 -11.46 -12.08
N SER A 4 6.08 -12.50 -12.90
CA SER A 4 4.92 -12.69 -13.79
C SER A 4 3.58 -12.76 -13.06
N GLU A 5 3.59 -13.13 -11.78
CA GLU A 5 2.40 -13.22 -10.94
C GLU A 5 1.94 -11.86 -10.40
N LEU A 6 2.78 -10.82 -10.47
CA LEU A 6 2.49 -9.49 -9.92
C LEU A 6 1.59 -8.65 -10.83
N GLY A 7 1.56 -8.88 -12.15
CA GLY A 7 0.80 -8.03 -13.08
C GLY A 7 -0.70 -7.90 -12.80
N GLY A 8 -1.29 -8.84 -12.05
CA GLY A 8 -2.69 -8.78 -11.59
C GLY A 8 -2.87 -8.44 -10.10
N LYS A 9 -1.82 -7.97 -9.42
CA LYS A 9 -1.83 -7.68 -7.98
C LYS A 9 -1.83 -6.19 -7.71
N ILE A 10 -2.31 -5.84 -6.52
CA ILE A 10 -2.24 -4.49 -5.96
C ILE A 10 -1.40 -4.58 -4.70
N LEU A 11 -0.37 -3.74 -4.61
CA LEU A 11 0.33 -3.51 -3.35
C LEU A 11 -0.49 -2.52 -2.53
N VAL A 12 -0.94 -2.97 -1.36
CA VAL A 12 -1.61 -2.12 -0.38
C VAL A 12 -0.61 -1.79 0.72
N MET A 13 -0.41 -0.50 0.98
CA MET A 13 0.42 -0.02 2.07
C MET A 13 -0.44 0.86 2.98
N SER A 14 -0.68 0.38 4.19
CA SER A 14 -1.54 1.06 5.17
C SER A 14 -0.70 1.53 6.35
N VAL A 15 -0.98 2.75 6.83
CA VAL A 15 -0.30 3.39 7.96
C VAL A 15 -1.25 3.44 9.14
N TYR A 16 -0.78 2.93 10.27
CA TYR A 16 -1.54 2.90 11.52
C TYR A 16 -0.78 3.65 12.62
N ASP A 17 -1.52 4.29 13.51
CA ASP A 17 -1.00 4.76 14.78
C ASP A 17 -0.97 3.60 15.78
N PHE A 18 0.17 3.42 16.43
CA PHE A 18 0.36 2.30 17.34
C PHE A 18 -0.06 2.66 18.76
N ASP A 19 -1.11 1.98 19.21
CA ASP A 19 -1.54 2.00 20.60
C ASP A 19 -1.17 0.73 21.37
N ARG A 20 -0.57 0.91 22.54
CA ARG A 20 -0.18 -0.21 23.41
C ARG A 20 -1.36 -0.92 24.08
N PHE A 21 -2.47 -0.21 24.27
CA PHE A 21 -3.58 -0.67 25.12
C PHE A 21 -4.98 -0.57 24.45
N SER A 22 -5.05 -0.18 23.17
CA SER A 22 -6.30 -0.07 22.39
C SER A 22 -6.10 -0.59 20.96
N LYS A 23 -7.18 -0.58 20.14
CA LYS A 23 -7.07 -0.85 18.69
C LYS A 23 -6.20 0.23 18.06
N HIS A 24 -5.35 -0.16 17.13
CA HIS A 24 -4.57 0.78 16.33
C HIS A 24 -5.48 1.56 15.39
N ASP A 25 -5.31 2.89 15.37
CA ASP A 25 -6.09 3.76 14.51
C ASP A 25 -5.49 3.80 13.11
N ALA A 26 -6.32 3.59 12.09
CA ALA A 26 -5.89 3.73 10.70
C ALA A 26 -5.76 5.21 10.36
N ILE A 27 -4.55 5.62 9.92
CA ILE A 27 -4.29 6.98 9.45
C ILE A 27 -4.68 7.10 7.98
N GLY A 28 -4.35 6.10 7.17
CA GLY A 28 -4.66 6.03 5.75
C GLY A 28 -3.87 4.95 5.03
N GLU A 29 -4.10 4.82 3.73
CA GLU A 29 -3.42 3.82 2.89
C GLU A 29 -3.16 4.33 1.47
N ILE A 30 -2.30 3.60 0.75
CA ILE A 30 -2.18 3.71 -0.70
C ILE A 30 -2.30 2.34 -1.34
N GLN A 31 -2.90 2.33 -2.53
CA GLN A 31 -3.05 1.14 -3.35
C GLN A 31 -2.33 1.34 -4.68
N ILE A 32 -1.35 0.49 -4.96
CA ILE A 32 -0.51 0.57 -6.16
C ILE A 32 -0.75 -0.67 -7.02
N PRO A 33 -1.39 -0.54 -8.19
CA PRO A 33 -1.47 -1.63 -9.15
C PRO A 33 -0.07 -2.01 -9.61
N MET A 34 0.35 -3.25 -9.38
CA MET A 34 1.71 -3.69 -9.74
C MET A 34 1.93 -3.73 -11.26
N SER A 35 0.87 -3.66 -12.06
CA SER A 35 0.93 -3.49 -13.52
C SER A 35 1.40 -2.11 -13.96
N SER A 36 1.35 -1.08 -13.11
CA SER A 36 1.82 0.27 -13.42
C SER A 36 3.28 0.52 -13.02
N ILE A 37 3.93 -0.48 -12.41
CA ILE A 37 5.25 -0.37 -11.80
C ILE A 37 6.29 -1.11 -12.64
N ASP A 38 7.32 -0.39 -13.08
CA ASP A 38 8.48 -1.00 -13.73
C ASP A 38 9.52 -1.44 -12.68
N LEU A 39 9.49 -2.72 -12.34
CA LEU A 39 10.37 -3.34 -11.35
C LEU A 39 11.83 -3.48 -11.81
N ALA A 40 12.15 -3.16 -13.07
CA ALA A 40 13.53 -3.17 -13.55
C ALA A 40 14.33 -1.92 -13.13
N HIS A 41 13.63 -0.90 -12.59
CA HIS A 41 14.22 0.38 -12.20
C HIS A 41 13.91 0.72 -10.74
N VAL A 42 14.73 1.58 -10.15
CA VAL A 42 14.46 2.17 -8.84
C VAL A 42 13.34 3.21 -9.00
N ILE A 43 12.34 3.15 -8.14
CA ILE A 43 11.22 4.07 -8.11
C ILE A 43 11.30 4.86 -6.81
N GLU A 44 11.33 6.19 -6.94
CA GLU A 44 11.30 7.15 -5.82
C GLU A 44 10.20 8.16 -6.10
N GLU A 45 9.09 8.06 -5.35
CA GLU A 45 7.94 8.95 -5.50
C GLU A 45 7.27 9.22 -4.15
N TRP A 46 6.53 10.32 -4.09
CA TRP A 46 5.70 10.68 -2.95
C TRP A 46 4.23 10.54 -3.34
N ARG A 47 3.42 9.98 -2.44
CA ARG A 47 1.97 9.88 -2.60
C ARG A 47 1.30 10.30 -1.31
N ASP A 48 0.16 10.97 -1.44
CA ASP A 48 -0.71 11.28 -0.31
C ASP A 48 -1.43 10.01 0.14
N LEU A 49 -1.68 9.88 1.44
CA LEU A 49 -2.48 8.80 1.98
C LEU A 49 -3.96 9.05 1.65
N GLU A 50 -4.63 8.02 1.15
CA GLU A 50 -6.08 7.99 1.02
C GLU A 50 -6.71 7.49 2.32
N SER A 51 -7.99 7.79 2.54
CA SER A 51 -8.70 7.27 3.71
C SER A 51 -8.68 5.74 3.66
N ALA A 52 -8.18 5.11 4.71
CA ALA A 52 -8.30 3.66 4.85
C ALA A 52 -9.79 3.29 4.82
N GLU A 53 -10.16 2.28 4.02
CA GLU A 53 -11.50 1.72 4.10
C GLU A 53 -11.76 1.32 5.55
N LYS A 54 -12.85 1.82 6.13
CA LYS A 54 -13.21 1.44 7.51
C LYS A 54 -13.51 -0.06 7.49
N GLU A 55 -12.68 -0.85 8.18
CA GLU A 55 -13.07 -2.20 8.59
C GLU A 55 -14.38 -2.07 9.38
N GLU A 56 -15.51 -2.49 8.79
CA GLU A 56 -16.80 -2.64 9.46
C GLU A 56 -16.74 -3.64 10.63
#